data_AF-A0A6P2C0U8-F1
#
_entry.id   AF-A0A6P2C0U8-F1
#
_cell.length_a   1.000
_cell.length_b   1.000
_cell.length_c   1.000
_cell.angle_alpha   90.00
_cell.angle_beta   90.00
_cell.angle_gamma   90.00
#
_symmetry.space_group_name_H-M   'P 1'
#
loop_
_entity.id
_entity.type
_entity.pdbx_description
1 polymer ?
#
loop_
_entity_poly.entity_id
_entity_poly.type
_entity_poly.pdbx_seq_one_letter_code
_entity_poly.pdbx_strand_id
1 'polypeptide(L)'
;MVRLSPLEWPVVRQVRSGDLLGRGPAVTSALTRALAPRTSTADRVVQSVCPYCAVGCGQRIYVKDEKVVQIEGDPDSPISRGRLCPKGSASEQLVNSPGRQVKALYRAPYASEWQSLDKDAAIDMVADRFIESRRRTWQQQDDEGRLLRRTMGIAALGGATLDNEENYLIKKLFTAAGAVQIENQARI
;
A
#
# COMPACT_ATOMS: atom_id res chain seq x y z
N MET A 1 -32.60 14.90 24.29
CA MET A 1 -33.24 15.12 25.61
C MET A 1 -33.27 13.79 26.36
N VAL A 2 -32.40 13.61 27.36
CA VAL A 2 -32.46 12.44 28.25
C VAL A 2 -33.75 12.56 29.05
N ARG A 3 -34.70 11.63 28.88
CA ARG A 3 -35.91 11.57 29.71
C ARG A 3 -35.46 11.36 31.16
N LEU A 4 -35.82 12.29 32.05
CA LEU A 4 -35.62 12.20 33.50
C LEU A 4 -36.53 11.07 34.03
N SER A 5 -36.05 9.82 33.94
CA SER A 5 -36.69 8.65 34.56
C SER A 5 -36.06 8.41 35.93
N PRO A 6 -36.83 8.20 37.00
CA PRO A 6 -36.31 7.79 38.30
C PRO A 6 -35.47 6.50 38.24
N LEU A 7 -35.68 5.69 37.21
CA LEU A 7 -34.93 4.44 36.98
C LEU A 7 -33.50 4.68 36.47
N GLU A 8 -33.23 5.85 35.89
CA GLU A 8 -31.90 6.22 35.39
C GLU A 8 -31.04 6.91 36.47
N TRP A 9 -31.56 7.06 37.70
CA TRP A 9 -30.83 7.71 38.78
C TRP A 9 -29.63 6.84 39.22
N PRO A 10 -28.42 7.41 39.40
CA PRO A 10 -27.19 6.63 39.60
C PRO A 10 -27.28 5.59 40.73
N VAL A 11 -27.86 5.96 41.87
CA VAL A 11 -28.05 5.08 43.03
C VAL A 11 -29.01 3.92 42.70
N VAL A 12 -30.10 4.21 41.98
CA VAL A 12 -31.08 3.19 41.57
C VAL A 12 -30.47 2.20 40.57
N ARG A 13 -29.64 2.69 39.64
CA ARG A 13 -28.91 1.84 38.69
C ARG A 13 -27.90 0.94 39.40
N GLN A 14 -27.13 1.48 40.34
CA GLN A 14 -26.13 0.74 41.12
C GLN A 14 -26.77 -0.41 41.92
N VAL A 15 -27.87 -0.14 42.61
CA VAL A 15 -28.62 -1.16 43.35
C VAL A 15 -29.17 -2.24 42.42
N ARG A 16 -29.76 -1.84 41.27
CA ARG A 16 -30.34 -2.80 40.31
C ARG A 16 -29.31 -3.65 39.56
N SER A 17 -28.14 -3.09 39.27
CA SER A 17 -27.07 -3.81 38.55
C SER A 17 -26.09 -4.52 39.49
N GLY A 18 -26.29 -4.47 40.81
CA GLY A 18 -25.35 -5.00 41.79
C GLY A 18 -23.99 -4.29 41.81
N ASP A 19 -23.90 -3.06 41.27
CA ASP A 19 -22.67 -2.27 41.16
C ASP A 19 -22.48 -1.41 42.41
N LEU A 20 -22.22 -2.07 43.54
CA LEU A 20 -22.11 -1.43 44.86
C LEU A 20 -20.97 -0.40 44.94
N LEU A 21 -19.94 -0.54 44.11
CA LEU A 21 -18.79 0.36 44.06
C LEU A 21 -18.99 1.52 43.08
N GLY A 22 -20.07 1.50 42.28
CA GLY A 22 -20.32 2.48 41.23
C GLY A 22 -19.21 2.56 40.18
N ARG A 23 -18.55 1.44 39.89
CA ARG A 23 -17.41 1.36 38.95
C ARG A 23 -17.70 0.45 37.76
N GLY A 24 -18.89 -0.12 37.71
CA GLY A 24 -19.31 -1.12 36.73
C GLY A 24 -20.37 -0.58 35.76
N PRO A 25 -21.37 -1.39 35.40
CA PRO A 25 -22.34 -1.06 34.36
C PRO A 25 -23.14 0.22 34.63
N ALA A 26 -23.34 0.61 35.89
CA ALA A 26 -24.17 1.76 36.27
C ALA A 26 -23.55 3.11 35.87
N VAL A 27 -22.22 3.20 35.81
CA VAL A 27 -21.48 4.40 35.39
C VAL A 27 -21.00 4.35 33.93
N THR A 28 -21.19 3.22 33.25
CA THR A 28 -20.86 3.11 31.83
C THR A 28 -21.86 3.95 31.02
N SER A 29 -21.38 4.83 30.15
CA SER A 29 -22.25 5.65 29.31
C SER A 29 -22.92 4.81 28.21
N ALA A 30 -24.05 5.28 27.68
CA ALA A 30 -24.67 4.64 26.51
C ALA A 30 -23.72 4.62 25.29
N LEU A 31 -22.93 5.70 25.11
CA LEU A 31 -21.90 5.78 24.08
C LEU A 31 -20.87 4.66 24.24
N THR A 32 -20.30 4.52 25.43
CA THR A 32 -19.30 3.48 25.73
C THR A 32 -19.86 2.08 25.51
N ARG A 33 -21.12 1.82 25.89
CA ARG A 33 -21.80 0.53 25.62
C ARG A 33 -22.00 0.25 24.13
N ALA A 34 -22.19 1.29 23.33
CA ALA A 34 -22.41 1.18 21.89
C ALA A 34 -21.11 1.12 21.07
N LEU A 35 -19.94 1.34 21.69
CA LEU A 35 -18.66 1.22 20.99
C LEU A 35 -18.42 -0.22 20.57
N ALA A 36 -18.24 -0.42 19.27
CA ALA A 36 -17.80 -1.68 18.69
C ALA A 36 -16.42 -1.49 18.02
N PRO A 37 -15.65 -2.57 17.81
CA PRO A 37 -14.43 -2.51 17.03
C PRO A 37 -14.70 -1.94 15.64
N ARG A 38 -13.81 -1.08 15.12
CA ARG A 38 -13.93 -0.52 13.75
C ARG A 38 -13.95 -1.61 12.68
N THR A 39 -13.37 -2.76 13.00
CA THR A 39 -13.30 -3.97 12.17
C THR A 39 -14.59 -4.79 12.14
N SER A 40 -15.54 -4.55 13.05
CA SER A 40 -16.78 -5.35 13.18
C SER A 40 -17.71 -5.26 11.96
N THR A 41 -17.50 -4.27 11.10
CA THR A 41 -18.33 -4.04 9.90
C THR A 41 -17.70 -4.53 8.61
N ALA A 42 -16.53 -5.18 8.68
CA ALA A 42 -15.84 -5.70 7.50
C ALA A 42 -16.54 -6.94 6.95
N ASP A 43 -16.66 -7.02 5.62
CA ASP A 43 -17.25 -8.16 4.91
C ASP A 43 -16.27 -9.34 4.83
N ARG A 44 -14.97 -9.04 4.75
CA ARG A 44 -13.90 -10.04 4.76
C ARG A 44 -12.60 -9.51 5.35
N VAL A 45 -11.72 -10.45 5.71
CA VAL A 45 -10.36 -10.19 6.16
C VAL A 45 -9.39 -10.94 5.26
N VAL A 46 -8.34 -10.26 4.78
CA VAL A 46 -7.31 -10.84 3.92
C VAL A 46 -5.96 -10.69 4.60
N GLN A 47 -5.11 -11.71 4.53
CA GLN A 47 -3.75 -11.66 5.03
C GLN A 47 -2.81 -11.03 4.01
N SER A 48 -1.86 -10.22 4.48
CA SER A 48 -0.84 -9.59 3.65
C SER A 48 0.45 -9.39 4.46
N VAL A 49 1.48 -8.83 3.82
CA VAL A 49 2.78 -8.52 4.42
C VAL A 49 3.01 -7.02 4.39
N CYS A 50 3.54 -6.50 5.49
CA CYS A 50 3.89 -5.08 5.62
C CYS A 50 4.89 -4.63 4.54
N PRO A 51 4.60 -3.57 3.76
CA PRO A 51 5.41 -3.16 2.61
C PRO A 51 6.61 -2.26 2.97
N TYR A 52 6.98 -2.17 4.25
CA TYR A 52 8.00 -1.21 4.70
C TYR A 52 9.41 -1.83 4.79
N CYS A 53 9.82 -2.27 5.97
CA CYS A 53 11.16 -2.83 6.16
C CYS A 53 11.19 -4.34 5.89
N ALA A 54 12.39 -4.89 5.78
CA ALA A 54 12.63 -6.31 5.49
C ALA A 54 12.27 -7.29 6.63
N VAL A 55 11.60 -6.84 7.70
CA VAL A 55 11.13 -7.74 8.78
C VAL A 55 10.00 -8.64 8.28
N GLY A 56 9.14 -8.14 7.38
CA GLY A 56 8.02 -8.94 6.85
C GLY A 56 6.92 -9.22 7.87
N CYS A 57 6.55 -8.22 8.68
CA CYS A 57 5.43 -8.36 9.62
C CYS A 57 4.13 -8.74 8.89
N GLY A 58 3.42 -9.75 9.36
CA GLY A 58 2.10 -10.12 8.83
C GLY A 58 1.03 -9.08 9.19
N GLN A 59 0.09 -8.86 8.28
CA GLN A 59 -1.01 -7.91 8.41
C GLN A 59 -2.36 -8.58 8.07
N ARG A 60 -3.41 -8.16 8.77
CA ARG A 60 -4.81 -8.44 8.44
C ARG A 60 -5.44 -7.19 7.88
N ILE A 61 -5.91 -7.28 6.65
CA ILE A 61 -6.59 -6.22 5.90
C ILE A 61 -8.08 -6.47 5.98
N TYR A 62 -8.81 -5.55 6.61
CA TYR A 62 -10.26 -5.59 6.73
C TYR A 62 -10.88 -4.83 5.57
N VAL A 63 -11.77 -5.49 4.83
CA VAL A 63 -12.37 -4.96 3.61
C VAL A 63 -13.88 -4.85 3.77
N LYS A 64 -14.45 -3.73 3.32
CA LYS A 64 -15.89 -3.51 3.23
C LYS A 64 -16.21 -2.81 1.92
N ASP A 65 -17.24 -3.26 1.19
CA ASP A 65 -17.65 -2.65 -0.08
C ASP A 65 -16.46 -2.51 -1.07
N GLU A 66 -15.61 -3.54 -1.14
CA GLU A 66 -14.36 -3.57 -1.91
C GLU A 66 -13.32 -2.48 -1.56
N LYS A 67 -13.45 -1.85 -0.39
CA LYS A 67 -12.50 -0.86 0.12
C LYS A 67 -11.83 -1.33 1.40
N VAL A 68 -10.55 -1.03 1.53
CA VAL A 68 -9.81 -1.24 2.79
C VAL A 68 -10.35 -0.25 3.82
N VAL A 69 -10.86 -0.76 4.94
CA VAL A 69 -11.39 0.07 6.04
C VAL A 69 -10.52 0.05 7.28
N GLN A 70 -9.65 -0.95 7.41
CA GLN A 70 -8.69 -1.06 8.51
C GLN A 70 -7.56 -2.04 8.15
N ILE A 71 -6.36 -1.80 8.70
CA ILE A 71 -5.23 -2.74 8.65
C ILE A 71 -4.68 -2.91 10.06
N GLU A 72 -4.54 -4.16 10.51
CA GLU A 72 -3.97 -4.51 11.81
C GLU A 72 -2.88 -5.57 11.66
N GLY A 73 -2.11 -5.82 12.71
CA GLY A 73 -1.11 -6.88 12.70
C GLY A 73 -1.77 -8.25 12.75
N ASP A 74 -1.22 -9.21 12.01
CA ASP A 74 -1.72 -10.58 12.03
C ASP A 74 -1.18 -11.36 13.25
N PRO A 75 -2.03 -11.78 14.20
CA PRO A 75 -1.63 -12.58 15.36
C PRO A 75 -0.96 -13.91 14.95
N ASP A 76 -1.33 -14.45 13.79
CA ASP A 76 -0.81 -15.73 13.29
C ASP A 76 0.56 -15.59 12.62
N SER A 77 1.06 -14.37 12.45
CA SER A 77 2.39 -14.14 11.88
C SER A 77 3.47 -14.75 12.77
N PRO A 78 4.32 -15.66 12.25
CA PRO A 78 5.39 -16.27 13.04
C PRO A 78 6.47 -15.24 13.43
N ILE A 79 6.55 -14.14 12.67
CA ILE A 79 7.53 -13.07 12.87
C ILE A 79 7.02 -12.03 13.87
N SER A 80 5.85 -11.43 13.60
CA SER A 80 5.39 -10.27 14.36
C SER A 80 4.37 -10.59 15.46
N ARG A 81 3.66 -11.72 15.37
CA ARG A 81 2.62 -12.15 16.32
C ARG A 81 1.62 -11.03 16.65
N GLY A 82 1.12 -10.36 15.61
CA GLY A 82 0.15 -9.25 15.73
C GLY A 82 0.74 -7.87 15.98
N ARG A 83 2.06 -7.74 16.16
CA ARG A 83 2.70 -6.44 16.45
C ARG A 83 3.06 -5.68 15.18
N LEU A 84 2.74 -4.39 15.14
CA LEU A 84 3.18 -3.48 14.08
C LEU A 84 3.88 -2.27 14.70
N CYS A 85 4.94 -1.79 14.04
CA CYS A 85 5.53 -0.48 14.35
C CYS A 85 4.64 0.65 13.78
N PRO A 86 4.90 1.93 14.10
CA PRO A 86 4.06 3.04 13.65
C PRO A 86 3.84 3.11 12.13
N LYS A 87 4.85 2.73 11.34
CA LYS A 87 4.75 2.63 9.87
C LYS A 87 3.73 1.57 9.46
N GLY A 88 3.89 0.35 9.99
CA GLY A 88 3.00 -0.77 9.68
C GLY A 88 1.56 -0.51 10.11
N SER A 89 1.34 0.05 11.30
CA SER A 89 -0.01 0.38 11.80
C SER A 89 -0.67 1.52 11.02
N ALA A 90 0.11 2.36 10.34
CA ALA A 90 -0.40 3.46 9.51
C ALA A 90 -0.59 3.06 8.03
N SER A 91 -0.39 1.79 7.67
CA SER A 91 -0.48 1.35 6.25
C SER A 91 -1.87 1.56 5.64
N GLU A 92 -2.93 1.60 6.45
CA GLU A 92 -4.28 1.92 5.96
C GLU A 92 -4.34 3.33 5.36
N GLN A 93 -3.70 4.30 6.04
CA GLN A 93 -3.65 5.69 5.58
C GLN A 93 -2.86 5.84 4.28
N LEU A 94 -1.89 4.95 4.02
CA LEU A 94 -1.16 4.93 2.76
C LEU A 94 -2.08 4.56 1.58
N VAL A 95 -2.92 3.53 1.75
CA VAL A 95 -3.82 3.03 0.71
C VAL A 95 -4.92 4.03 0.39
N ASN A 96 -5.48 4.65 1.42
CA ASN A 96 -6.62 5.58 1.34
C ASN A 96 -6.20 7.06 1.33
N SER A 97 -4.91 7.36 1.16
CA SER A 97 -4.42 8.73 1.15
C SER A 97 -5.12 9.56 0.07
N PRO A 98 -5.67 10.75 0.41
CA PRO A 98 -6.29 11.63 -0.58
C PRO A 98 -5.27 12.19 -1.59
N GLY A 99 -3.98 12.11 -1.29
CA GLY A 99 -2.89 12.51 -2.18
C GLY A 99 -2.48 11.43 -3.19
N ARG A 100 -3.09 10.24 -3.16
CA ARG A 100 -2.75 9.15 -4.07
C ARG A 100 -3.09 9.53 -5.51
N GLN A 101 -2.11 9.52 -6.40
CA GLN A 101 -2.37 9.71 -7.83
C GLN A 101 -2.95 8.45 -8.47
N VAL A 102 -4.04 8.64 -9.21
CA VAL A 102 -4.82 7.57 -9.83
C VAL A 102 -4.93 7.73 -11.35
N LYS A 103 -4.35 8.81 -11.90
CA LYS A 103 -4.35 9.10 -13.34
C LYS A 103 -2.92 9.06 -13.87
N ALA A 104 -2.77 8.63 -15.12
CA ALA A 104 -1.52 8.85 -15.83
C ALA A 104 -1.35 10.36 -16.09
N LEU A 105 -0.15 10.87 -15.82
CA LEU A 105 0.19 12.27 -16.01
C LEU A 105 1.29 12.39 -17.05
N TYR A 106 1.17 13.36 -17.93
CA TYR A 106 2.15 13.68 -18.95
C TYR A 106 2.64 15.12 -18.78
N ARG A 107 3.92 15.32 -18.98
CA ARG A 107 4.55 16.65 -19.02
C ARG A 107 5.33 16.75 -20.32
N ALA A 108 4.91 17.67 -21.18
CA ALA A 108 5.58 17.89 -22.46
C ALA A 108 6.99 18.45 -22.25
N PRO A 109 7.92 18.24 -23.21
CA PRO A 109 9.23 18.88 -23.19
C PRO A 109 9.08 20.39 -22.95
N TYR A 110 9.88 20.92 -22.04
CA TYR A 110 9.90 22.34 -21.64
C TYR A 110 8.62 22.88 -20.95
N ALA A 111 7.60 22.06 -20.71
CA ALA A 111 6.42 22.49 -19.96
C ALA A 111 6.69 22.62 -18.45
N SER A 112 5.98 23.50 -17.75
CA SER A 112 5.97 23.57 -16.28
C SER A 112 4.88 22.70 -15.64
N GLU A 113 3.76 22.51 -16.34
CA GLU A 113 2.56 21.87 -15.81
C GLU A 113 2.40 20.41 -16.24
N TRP A 114 1.69 19.64 -15.41
CA TRP A 114 1.22 18.30 -15.73
C TRP A 114 -0.16 18.33 -16.38
N GLN A 115 -0.38 17.44 -17.34
CA GLN A 115 -1.69 17.17 -17.92
C GLN A 115 -2.07 15.71 -17.70
N SER A 116 -3.36 15.45 -17.50
CA SER A 116 -3.88 14.07 -17.47
C SER A 116 -3.77 13.47 -18.86
N LEU A 117 -3.29 12.23 -18.93
CA LEU A 117 -3.28 11.44 -20.16
C LEU A 117 -4.09 10.17 -19.92
N ASP A 118 -4.75 9.69 -20.98
CA ASP A 118 -5.37 8.37 -20.94
C ASP A 118 -4.29 7.29 -20.68
N LYS A 119 -4.65 6.26 -19.91
CA LYS A 119 -3.68 5.25 -19.47
C LYS A 119 -3.11 4.47 -20.66
N ASP A 120 -3.94 4.07 -21.60
CA ASP A 120 -3.51 3.25 -22.73
C ASP A 120 -2.66 4.09 -23.69
N ALA A 121 -3.09 5.33 -23.96
CA ALA A 121 -2.28 6.29 -24.70
C ALA A 121 -0.91 6.59 -24.05
N ALA A 122 -0.84 6.62 -22.71
CA ALA A 122 0.42 6.78 -21.99
C ALA A 122 1.35 5.56 -22.16
N ILE A 123 0.79 4.35 -22.10
CA ILE A 123 1.54 3.11 -22.28
C ILE A 123 2.09 3.02 -23.71
N ASP A 124 1.28 3.29 -24.73
CA ASP A 124 1.69 3.28 -26.13
C ASP A 124 2.81 4.30 -26.39
N MET A 125 2.66 5.51 -25.85
CA MET A 125 3.69 6.56 -25.97
C MET A 125 5.03 6.15 -25.33
N VAL A 126 4.99 5.48 -24.18
CA VAL A 126 6.21 4.96 -23.52
C VAL A 126 6.83 3.83 -24.36
N ALA A 127 6.00 2.91 -24.87
CA ALA A 127 6.47 1.79 -25.70
C ALA A 127 7.15 2.28 -26.99
N ASP A 128 6.54 3.22 -27.71
CA ASP A 128 7.11 3.79 -28.94
C ASP A 128 8.47 4.43 -28.68
N ARG A 129 8.56 5.26 -27.63
CA ARG A 129 9.81 5.93 -27.25
C ARG A 129 10.88 4.95 -26.80
N PHE A 130 10.49 3.90 -26.07
CA PHE A 130 11.40 2.84 -25.62
C PHE A 130 11.97 2.08 -26.82
N ILE A 131 11.12 1.65 -27.75
CA ILE A 131 11.52 0.92 -28.96
C ILE A 131 12.43 1.79 -29.84
N GLU A 132 12.06 3.05 -30.06
CA GLU A 132 12.87 3.99 -30.84
C GLU A 132 14.24 4.22 -30.20
N SER A 133 14.29 4.44 -28.89
CA SER A 133 15.55 4.63 -28.16
C SER A 133 16.45 3.40 -28.28
N ARG A 134 15.87 2.20 -28.16
CA ARG A 134 16.58 0.93 -28.35
C ARG A 134 17.16 0.83 -29.76
N ARG A 135 16.38 1.11 -30.81
CA ARG A 135 16.82 1.05 -32.21
C ARG A 135 17.98 2.00 -32.47
N ARG A 136 17.85 3.25 -32.03
CA ARG A 136 18.87 4.29 -32.23
C ARG A 136 20.20 3.99 -31.54
N THR A 137 20.18 3.25 -30.44
CA THR A 137 21.35 3.03 -29.57
C THR A 137 21.79 1.56 -29.49
N TRP A 138 21.34 0.74 -30.44
CA TRP A 138 21.69 -0.67 -30.50
C TRP A 138 23.17 -0.86 -30.88
N GLN A 139 23.85 -1.73 -30.14
CA GLN A 139 25.23 -2.14 -30.37
C GLN A 139 25.23 -3.64 -30.69
N GLN A 140 25.44 -3.97 -31.97
CA GLN A 140 25.55 -5.36 -32.41
C GLN A 140 26.90 -5.96 -32.01
N GLN A 141 27.98 -5.21 -32.20
CA GLN A 141 29.37 -5.57 -31.91
C GLN A 141 30.09 -4.37 -31.30
N ASP A 142 31.25 -4.60 -30.67
CA ASP A 142 32.18 -3.54 -30.28
C ASP A 142 33.23 -3.24 -31.38
N ASP A 143 34.16 -2.34 -31.08
CA ASP A 143 35.21 -1.89 -32.00
C ASP A 143 36.18 -3.02 -32.39
N GLU A 144 36.27 -4.08 -31.58
CA GLU A 144 37.07 -5.28 -31.87
C GLU A 144 36.26 -6.40 -32.57
N GLY A 145 35.00 -6.15 -32.94
CA GLY A 145 34.13 -7.11 -33.63
C GLY A 145 33.53 -8.20 -32.74
N ARG A 146 33.60 -8.07 -31.42
CA ARG A 146 32.98 -9.03 -30.48
C ARG A 146 31.49 -8.73 -30.39
N LEU A 147 30.66 -9.77 -30.44
CA LEU A 147 29.20 -9.62 -30.34
C LEU A 147 28.79 -9.07 -28.97
N LEU A 148 28.02 -7.97 -28.97
CA LEU A 148 27.46 -7.36 -27.76
C LEU A 148 25.96 -7.61 -27.61
N ARG A 149 25.18 -7.30 -28.67
CA ARG A 149 23.70 -7.34 -28.67
C ARG A 149 23.06 -6.62 -27.49
N ARG A 150 23.44 -5.35 -27.32
CA ARG A 150 22.99 -4.52 -26.18
C ARG A 150 22.55 -3.12 -26.62
N THR A 151 22.00 -2.36 -25.69
CA THR A 151 21.80 -0.91 -25.78
C THR A 151 22.31 -0.23 -24.50
N MET A 152 22.99 0.91 -24.69
CA MET A 152 23.40 1.82 -23.60
C MET A 152 22.49 3.05 -23.50
N GLY A 153 21.44 3.13 -24.33
CA GLY A 153 20.49 4.26 -24.36
C GLY A 153 19.33 4.13 -23.38
N ILE A 154 19.27 3.03 -22.64
CA ILE A 154 18.18 2.70 -21.71
C ILE A 154 18.80 2.24 -20.39
N ALA A 155 18.38 2.90 -19.30
CA ALA A 155 18.69 2.50 -17.94
C ALA A 155 17.39 2.32 -17.14
N ALA A 156 17.42 1.42 -16.17
CA ALA A 156 16.30 1.15 -15.27
C ALA A 156 16.77 1.24 -13.81
N LEU A 157 16.00 1.94 -13.00
CA LEU A 157 16.16 1.98 -11.55
C LEU A 157 14.90 1.38 -10.92
N GLY A 158 15.00 0.12 -10.51
CA GLY A 158 13.89 -0.70 -10.02
C GLY A 158 13.76 -0.68 -8.49
N GLY A 159 12.74 -1.39 -8.00
CA GLY A 159 12.34 -1.28 -6.60
C GLY A 159 12.28 -2.58 -5.81
N ALA A 160 13.04 -2.63 -4.72
CA ALA A 160 12.86 -3.59 -3.61
C ALA A 160 11.49 -3.45 -2.88
N THR A 161 10.67 -2.48 -3.29
CA THR A 161 9.30 -2.27 -2.80
C THR A 161 8.24 -2.93 -3.68
N LEU A 162 8.64 -3.51 -4.81
CA LEU A 162 7.77 -4.25 -5.72
C LEU A 162 7.81 -5.74 -5.38
N ASP A 163 6.81 -6.48 -5.86
CA ASP A 163 6.78 -7.93 -5.66
C ASP A 163 7.95 -8.61 -6.38
N ASN A 164 8.30 -9.82 -5.94
CA ASN A 164 9.41 -10.57 -6.54
C ASN A 164 9.12 -10.92 -8.01
N GLU A 165 7.88 -11.25 -8.31
CA GLU A 165 7.38 -11.60 -9.63
C GLU A 165 7.45 -10.38 -10.56
N GLU A 166 7.08 -9.20 -10.06
CA GLU A 166 7.20 -7.94 -10.80
C GLU A 166 8.66 -7.59 -11.08
N ASN A 167 9.53 -7.69 -10.07
CA ASN A 167 10.97 -7.49 -10.23
C ASN A 167 11.57 -8.46 -11.27
N TYR A 168 11.13 -9.72 -11.26
CA TYR A 168 11.53 -10.70 -12.26
C TYR A 168 11.09 -10.28 -13.67
N LEU A 169 9.83 -9.85 -13.85
CA LEU A 169 9.32 -9.38 -15.13
C LEU A 169 10.04 -8.13 -15.62
N ILE A 170 10.30 -7.16 -14.73
CA ILE A 170 11.09 -5.96 -15.03
C ILE A 170 12.47 -6.35 -15.52
N LYS A 171 13.19 -7.21 -14.76
CA LYS A 171 14.52 -7.66 -15.15
C LYS A 171 14.51 -8.35 -16.51
N LYS A 172 13.53 -9.23 -16.73
CA LYS A 172 13.36 -9.95 -18.00
C LYS A 172 13.10 -8.99 -19.17
N LEU A 173 12.21 -8.02 -19.00
CA LEU A 173 11.87 -7.02 -20.02
C LEU A 173 13.11 -6.23 -20.45
N PHE A 174 13.81 -5.61 -19.49
CA PHE A 174 14.96 -4.77 -19.80
C PHE A 174 16.14 -5.56 -20.37
N THR A 175 16.43 -6.76 -19.83
CA THR A 175 17.49 -7.60 -20.37
C THR A 175 17.14 -8.17 -21.74
N ALA A 176 15.89 -8.54 -22.01
CA ALA A 176 15.45 -8.95 -23.35
C ALA A 176 15.54 -7.80 -24.37
N ALA A 177 15.33 -6.56 -23.93
CA ALA A 177 15.57 -5.38 -24.74
C ALA A 177 17.06 -5.10 -24.98
N GLY A 178 17.98 -5.81 -24.33
CA GLY A 178 19.42 -5.61 -24.41
C GLY A 178 19.94 -4.47 -23.52
N ALA A 179 19.13 -3.94 -22.61
CA ALA A 179 19.59 -2.95 -21.63
C ALA A 179 20.45 -3.63 -20.56
N VAL A 180 21.57 -3.01 -20.20
CA VAL A 180 22.52 -3.53 -19.21
C VAL A 180 22.58 -2.71 -17.92
N GLN A 181 22.18 -1.44 -17.97
CA GLN A 181 22.19 -0.53 -16.83
C GLN A 181 20.90 -0.69 -16.01
N ILE A 182 20.83 -1.77 -15.22
CA ILE A 182 19.65 -2.14 -14.43
C ILE A 182 20.08 -2.27 -12.98
N GLU A 183 19.72 -1.28 -12.16
CA GLU A 183 20.12 -1.19 -10.75
C GLU A 183 18.88 -0.99 -9.85
N ASN A 184 19.05 -1.12 -8.53
CA ASN A 184 18.01 -0.88 -7.53
C ASN A 184 18.63 -0.44 -6.19
N GLN A 185 17.81 -0.34 -5.14
CA GLN A 185 18.23 0.07 -3.81
C GLN A 185 19.25 -0.87 -3.15
N ALA A 186 19.39 -2.13 -3.59
CA ALA A 186 20.35 -3.05 -2.98
C ALA A 186 21.82 -2.67 -3.30
N ARG A 187 22.03 -1.80 -4.30
CA ARG A 187 23.35 -1.26 -4.64
C ARG A 187 23.76 -0.10 -3.73
N ILE A 188 22.79 0.71 -3.28
CA ILE A 188 22.99 1.98 -2.55
C ILE A 188 22.98 1.69 -1.06
#